data_AF-A0A6B1HTV5-F1
#
_entry.id   AF-A0A6B1HTV5-F1
#
_cell.length_a   1.000
_cell.length_b   1.000
_cell.length_c   1.000
_cell.angle_alpha   90.00
_cell.angle_beta   90.00
_cell.angle_gamma   90.00
#
_symmetry.space_group_name_H-M   'P 1'
#
loop_
_entity.id
_entity.type
_entity.pdbx_description
1 polymer ?
#
loop_
_entity_poly.entity_id
_entity_poly.type
_entity_poly.pdbx_seq_one_letter_code
_entity_poly.pdbx_strand_id
1 'polypeptide(L)'
;MNQRERLLYALILLLAGAVLCYGRKLYWFLTDDAYISFRYVSNWDLGHGLVWNPPPFRPVEGYTNFLWIALLYGVWQVLDVAPPAAANYLALCFALCSLYITAQMLLRLPWSPRLRPYRLVFLSFLLLAVVTNRTFLAWSSSGLETALFGCTVLAWTWACAFVSPSYRRWPLVISAAVVGIYLTRPDGLLFLGATAVALFWAWRTGCYPARRLA
;
A
#
# COMPACT_ATOMS: atom_id res chain seq x y z
N MET A 1 3.70 24.61 7.87
CA MET A 1 2.89 25.19 6.78
C MET A 1 1.99 26.25 7.39
N ASN A 2 1.90 27.42 6.77
CA ASN A 2 0.95 28.46 7.18
C ASN A 2 -0.49 28.05 6.81
N GLN A 3 -1.50 28.81 7.25
CA GLN A 3 -2.92 28.46 7.00
C GLN A 3 -3.25 28.34 5.51
N ARG A 4 -2.74 29.27 4.68
CA ARG A 4 -2.95 29.25 3.23
C ARG A 4 -2.35 28.00 2.58
N GLU A 5 -1.13 27.63 2.94
CA GLU A 5 -0.46 26.41 2.46
C GLU A 5 -1.22 25.14 2.85
N ARG A 6 -1.80 25.09 4.06
CA ARG A 6 -2.62 23.94 4.49
C ARG A 6 -3.89 23.81 3.64
N LEU A 7 -4.56 24.93 3.35
CA LEU A 7 -5.74 24.95 2.47
C LEU A 7 -5.39 24.52 1.05
N LEU A 8 -4.28 25.04 0.49
CA LEU A 8 -3.80 24.64 -0.83
C LEU A 8 -3.44 23.16 -0.88
N TYR A 9 -2.76 22.64 0.14
CA TYR A 9 -2.44 21.22 0.25
C TYR A 9 -3.68 20.33 0.30
N ALA A 10 -4.67 20.70 1.13
CA ALA A 10 -5.93 19.98 1.20
C ALA A 10 -6.66 20.01 -0.15
N LEU A 11 -6.70 21.17 -0.81
CA LEU A 11 -7.31 21.31 -2.14
C LEU A 11 -6.59 20.44 -3.19
N ILE A 12 -5.25 20.43 -3.20
CA ILE A 12 -4.45 19.60 -4.11
C ILE A 12 -4.77 18.11 -3.90
N LEU A 13 -4.84 17.64 -2.65
CA LEU A 13 -5.20 16.25 -2.35
C LEU A 13 -6.65 15.92 -2.73
N LEU A 14 -7.59 16.82 -2.44
CA LEU A 14 -9.00 16.64 -2.79
C LEU A 14 -9.19 16.57 -4.31
N LEU A 15 -8.52 17.44 -5.07
CA LEU A 15 -8.55 17.42 -6.53
C LEU A 15 -7.90 16.15 -7.09
N ALA A 16 -6.73 15.76 -6.59
CA ALA A 16 -6.08 14.51 -7.00
C ALA A 16 -6.96 13.28 -6.69
N GLY A 17 -7.56 13.24 -5.49
CA GLY A 17 -8.50 12.19 -5.10
C GLY A 17 -9.75 12.16 -5.98
N ALA A 18 -10.32 13.32 -6.31
CA ALA A 18 -11.46 13.43 -7.22
C ALA A 18 -11.13 12.94 -8.63
N VAL A 19 -9.95 13.33 -9.16
CA VAL A 19 -9.45 12.86 -10.47
C VAL A 19 -9.21 11.35 -10.45
N LEU A 20 -8.65 10.78 -9.38
CA LEU A 20 -8.52 9.33 -9.23
C LEU A 20 -9.90 8.65 -9.21
N CYS A 21 -10.85 9.14 -8.41
CA CYS A 21 -12.20 8.59 -8.31
C CYS A 21 -12.97 8.65 -9.63
N TYR A 22 -12.75 9.68 -10.44
CA TYR A 22 -13.32 9.79 -11.78
C TYR A 22 -12.57 8.92 -12.80
N GLY A 23 -11.24 9.02 -12.83
CA GLY A 23 -10.35 8.29 -13.74
C GLY A 23 -10.46 6.78 -13.60
N ARG A 24 -10.64 6.26 -12.37
CA ARG A 24 -10.89 4.82 -12.16
C ARG A 24 -12.15 4.35 -12.88
N LYS A 25 -13.17 5.21 -13.05
CA LYS A 25 -14.41 4.83 -13.75
C LYS A 25 -14.18 4.70 -15.25
N LEU A 26 -13.31 5.56 -15.81
CA LEU A 26 -12.94 5.51 -17.23
C LEU A 26 -12.15 4.26 -17.59
N TYR A 27 -11.31 3.80 -16.65
CA TYR A 27 -10.50 2.58 -16.80
C TYR A 27 -10.98 1.46 -15.88
N TRP A 28 -12.27 1.47 -15.54
CA TRP A 28 -12.84 0.46 -14.68
C TRP A 28 -12.65 -0.91 -15.33
N PHE A 29 -12.10 -1.85 -14.58
CA PHE A 29 -11.89 -3.20 -15.05
C PHE A 29 -11.71 -4.14 -13.86
N LEU A 30 -12.73 -4.94 -13.54
CA LEU A 30 -12.54 -6.08 -12.64
C LEU A 30 -11.95 -7.24 -13.44
N THR A 31 -10.70 -7.61 -13.15
CA THR A 31 -10.05 -8.69 -13.88
C THR A 31 -10.61 -10.05 -13.49
N ASP A 32 -10.66 -10.96 -14.44
CA ASP A 32 -10.98 -12.37 -14.25
C ASP A 32 -10.04 -13.06 -13.26
N ASP A 33 -8.74 -12.76 -13.28
CA ASP A 33 -7.77 -13.28 -12.30
C ASP A 33 -8.17 -13.00 -10.83
N ALA A 34 -8.91 -11.92 -10.54
CA ALA A 34 -9.36 -11.62 -9.18
C ALA A 34 -10.34 -12.67 -8.64
N TYR A 35 -11.06 -13.37 -9.53
CA TYR A 35 -11.96 -14.44 -9.14
C TYR A 35 -11.23 -15.65 -8.55
N ILE A 36 -9.91 -15.78 -8.76
CA ILE A 36 -9.11 -16.78 -8.07
C ILE A 36 -9.18 -16.52 -6.56
N SER A 37 -8.81 -15.31 -6.14
CA SER A 37 -8.88 -14.90 -4.73
C SER A 37 -10.32 -14.97 -4.20
N PHE A 38 -11.31 -14.53 -4.98
CA PHE A 38 -12.71 -14.55 -4.54
C PHE A 38 -13.23 -15.96 -4.30
N ARG A 39 -12.81 -16.94 -5.11
CA ARG A 39 -13.17 -18.35 -4.88
C ARG A 39 -12.58 -18.88 -3.58
N TYR A 40 -11.32 -18.55 -3.28
CA TYR A 40 -10.70 -18.91 -1.99
C TYR A 40 -11.45 -18.29 -0.81
N VAL A 41 -11.84 -17.01 -0.92
CA VAL A 41 -12.64 -16.34 0.09
C VAL A 41 -14.02 -17.00 0.24
N SER A 42 -14.69 -17.35 -0.86
CA SER A 42 -15.98 -18.03 -0.85
C SER A 42 -15.90 -19.42 -0.21
N ASN A 43 -14.86 -20.21 -0.51
CA ASN A 43 -14.68 -21.52 0.12
C ASN A 43 -14.35 -21.39 1.62
N TRP A 44 -13.62 -20.34 2.00
CA TRP A 44 -13.37 -20.05 3.41
C TRP A 44 -14.68 -19.72 4.13
N ASP A 45 -15.51 -18.85 3.56
CA ASP A 45 -16.83 -18.47 4.09
C ASP A 45 -17.78 -19.66 4.25
N LEU A 46 -17.80 -20.58 3.27
CA LEU A 46 -18.58 -21.81 3.34
C LEU A 46 -18.03 -22.87 4.34
N GLY A 47 -16.95 -22.57 5.06
CA GLY A 47 -16.36 -23.47 6.05
C GLY A 47 -15.48 -24.58 5.46
N HIS A 48 -15.15 -24.52 4.17
CA HIS A 48 -14.22 -25.46 3.53
C HIS A 48 -12.75 -25.08 3.73
N GLY A 49 -12.49 -23.89 4.27
CA GLY A 49 -11.14 -23.34 4.42
C GLY A 49 -10.58 -22.78 3.11
N LEU A 50 -9.30 -22.44 3.13
CA LEU A 50 -8.59 -21.83 2.00
C LEU A 50 -8.20 -22.88 0.96
N VAL A 51 -9.18 -23.37 0.20
CA VAL A 51 -9.01 -24.39 -0.84
C VAL A 51 -9.55 -23.94 -2.19
N TRP A 52 -9.01 -24.47 -3.29
CA TRP A 52 -9.56 -24.22 -4.62
C TRP A 52 -10.84 -25.04 -4.87
N ASN A 53 -10.75 -26.35 -4.65
CA ASN A 53 -11.87 -27.27 -4.75
C ASN A 53 -12.10 -27.90 -3.36
N PRO A 54 -13.32 -27.82 -2.80
CA PRO A 54 -13.66 -28.47 -1.53
C PRO A 54 -13.65 -30.01 -1.67
N PRO A 55 -13.84 -30.79 -0.59
CA PRO A 55 -13.91 -32.26 -0.67
C PRO A 55 -14.86 -32.76 -1.79
N PRO A 56 -14.52 -33.85 -2.50
CA PRO A 56 -13.48 -34.85 -2.19
C PRO A 56 -12.08 -34.54 -2.76
N PHE A 57 -11.88 -33.36 -3.34
CA PHE A 57 -10.59 -32.99 -3.93
C PHE A 57 -9.52 -32.74 -2.84
N ARG A 58 -8.25 -32.99 -3.17
CA ARG A 58 -7.15 -32.65 -2.26
C ARG A 58 -7.03 -31.12 -2.13
N PRO A 59 -6.81 -30.58 -0.91
CA PRO A 59 -6.52 -29.16 -0.72
C PRO A 59 -5.32 -28.71 -1.54
N VAL A 60 -5.44 -27.58 -2.22
CA VAL A 60 -4.36 -26.93 -2.98
C VAL A 60 -4.35 -25.45 -2.65
N GLU A 61 -3.17 -24.95 -2.28
CA GLU A 61 -2.87 -23.53 -2.17
C GLU A 61 -2.37 -23.03 -3.53
N GLY A 62 -3.21 -22.25 -4.21
CA GLY A 62 -2.98 -21.71 -5.56
C GLY A 62 -3.07 -20.18 -5.61
N TYR A 63 -3.17 -19.52 -4.45
CA TYR A 63 -3.08 -18.07 -4.35
C TYR A 63 -1.66 -17.67 -3.92
N THR A 64 -1.29 -16.43 -4.26
CA THR A 64 -0.01 -15.82 -3.86
C THR A 64 -0.21 -14.51 -3.09
N ASN A 65 -1.45 -14.21 -2.71
CA ASN A 65 -1.86 -12.94 -2.10
C ASN A 65 -2.67 -13.16 -0.82
N PHE A 66 -2.13 -13.97 0.11
CA PHE A 66 -2.79 -14.34 1.37
C PHE A 66 -3.37 -13.13 2.13
N LEU A 67 -2.61 -12.04 2.27
CA LEU A 67 -3.07 -10.86 3.01
C LEU A 67 -4.30 -10.21 2.33
N TRP A 68 -4.36 -10.25 1.01
CA TRP A 68 -5.51 -9.74 0.26
C TRP A 68 -6.76 -10.59 0.46
N ILE A 69 -6.61 -11.91 0.41
CA ILE A 69 -7.69 -12.87 0.70
C ILE A 69 -8.21 -12.68 2.13
N ALA A 70 -7.31 -12.61 3.11
CA ALA A 70 -7.67 -12.39 4.52
C ALA A 70 -8.39 -11.05 4.72
N LEU A 71 -7.95 -9.99 4.05
CA LEU A 71 -8.61 -8.68 4.11
C LEU A 71 -10.01 -8.72 3.49
N LEU A 72 -10.17 -9.32 2.31
CA LEU A 72 -11.46 -9.48 1.64
C LEU A 72 -12.44 -10.29 2.49
N TYR A 73 -11.97 -11.40 3.06
CA TYR A 73 -12.77 -12.22 3.96
C TYR A 73 -13.19 -11.42 5.19
N GLY A 74 -12.26 -10.72 5.85
CA GLY A 74 -12.58 -9.89 7.02
C GLY A 74 -13.59 -8.78 6.71
N VAL A 75 -13.49 -8.15 5.54
CA VAL A 75 -14.46 -7.14 5.10
C VAL A 75 -15.83 -7.75 4.87
N TRP A 76 -15.91 -8.93 4.26
CA TRP A 76 -17.17 -9.64 4.08
C TRP A 76 -17.80 -9.97 5.44
N GLN A 77 -17.05 -10.53 6.38
CA GLN A 77 -17.59 -10.89 7.71
C GLN A 77 -18.08 -9.68 8.52
N VAL A 78 -17.47 -8.51 8.36
CA VAL A 78 -17.82 -7.31 9.15
C VAL A 78 -18.90 -6.46 8.49
N LEU A 79 -18.89 -6.36 7.15
CA LEU A 79 -19.76 -5.45 6.41
C LEU A 79 -20.83 -6.16 5.56
N ASP A 80 -20.80 -7.49 5.51
CA ASP A 80 -21.65 -8.32 4.66
C ASP A 80 -21.55 -7.95 3.16
N VAL A 81 -20.35 -7.56 2.72
CA VAL A 81 -20.07 -7.18 1.32
C VAL A 81 -19.14 -8.21 0.69
N ALA A 82 -19.67 -8.97 -0.27
CA ALA A 82 -18.92 -10.00 -0.97
C ALA A 82 -17.71 -9.43 -1.77
N PRO A 83 -16.65 -10.23 -2.00
CA PRO A 83 -15.40 -9.77 -2.61
C PRO A 83 -15.53 -9.04 -3.96
N PRO A 84 -16.36 -9.47 -4.93
CA PRO A 84 -16.50 -8.74 -6.20
C PRO A 84 -16.95 -7.28 -6.03
N ALA A 85 -17.76 -7.00 -5.01
CA ALA A 85 -18.20 -5.65 -4.68
C ALA A 85 -17.14 -4.91 -3.82
N ALA A 86 -16.58 -5.58 -2.81
CA ALA A 86 -15.64 -4.96 -1.86
C ALA A 86 -14.27 -4.63 -2.48
N ALA A 87 -13.73 -5.50 -3.33
CA ALA A 87 -12.33 -5.47 -3.78
C ALA A 87 -11.95 -4.13 -4.43
N ASN A 88 -12.83 -3.59 -5.28
CA ASN A 88 -12.56 -2.33 -5.98
C ASN A 88 -12.65 -1.10 -5.07
N TYR A 89 -13.45 -1.14 -4.00
CA TYR A 89 -13.44 -0.06 -3.01
C TYR A 89 -12.20 -0.13 -2.14
N LEU A 90 -11.76 -1.32 -1.74
CA LEU A 90 -10.51 -1.51 -1.03
C LEU A 90 -9.30 -1.06 -1.85
N ALA A 91 -9.23 -1.46 -3.13
CA ALA A 91 -8.17 -1.03 -4.03
C ALA A 91 -8.14 0.50 -4.18
N LEU A 92 -9.31 1.15 -4.30
CA LEU A 92 -9.40 2.61 -4.29
C LEU A 92 -8.90 3.23 -2.98
N CYS A 93 -9.27 2.67 -1.83
CA CYS A 93 -8.78 3.14 -0.54
C CYS A 93 -7.25 3.08 -0.45
N PHE A 94 -6.63 1.98 -0.89
CA PHE A 94 -5.17 1.87 -0.93
C PHE A 94 -4.52 2.80 -1.96
N ALA A 95 -5.17 3.06 -3.10
CA ALA A 95 -4.70 4.03 -4.08
C ALA A 95 -4.74 5.46 -3.52
N LEU A 96 -5.80 5.84 -2.79
CA LEU A 96 -5.90 7.13 -2.08
C LEU A 96 -4.83 7.25 -0.99
N CYS A 97 -4.62 6.19 -0.19
CA CYS A 97 -3.53 6.14 0.78
C CYS A 97 -2.16 6.29 0.10
N SER A 98 -1.97 5.69 -1.07
CA SER A 98 -0.74 5.84 -1.86
C SER A 98 -0.50 7.29 -2.26
N LEU A 99 -1.53 8.01 -2.76
CA LEU A 99 -1.42 9.45 -3.06
C LEU A 99 -1.03 10.26 -1.83
N TYR A 100 -1.65 9.96 -0.68
CA TYR A 100 -1.34 10.64 0.58
C TYR A 100 0.11 10.38 1.01
N ILE A 101 0.57 9.13 1.00
CA ILE A 101 1.96 8.78 1.36
C ILE A 101 2.94 9.46 0.41
N THR A 102 2.72 9.41 -0.90
CA THR A 102 3.55 10.10 -1.90
C THR A 102 3.62 11.60 -1.64
N ALA A 103 2.50 12.23 -1.28
CA ALA A 103 2.48 13.64 -0.90
C ALA A 103 3.32 13.92 0.35
N GLN A 104 3.20 13.06 1.37
CA GLN A 104 4.01 13.16 2.60
C GLN A 104 5.50 12.97 2.32
N MET A 105 5.88 12.04 1.44
CA MET A 105 7.28 11.82 1.04
C MET A 105 7.86 13.08 0.41
N LEU A 106 7.17 13.67 -0.57
CA LEU A 106 7.63 14.87 -1.26
C LEU A 106 7.79 16.07 -0.31
N LEU A 107 6.82 16.28 0.59
CA LEU A 107 6.85 17.40 1.53
C LEU A 107 7.96 17.28 2.59
N ARG A 108 8.49 16.07 2.83
CA ARG A 108 9.56 15.79 3.78
C ARG A 108 10.96 15.75 3.16
N LEU A 109 11.07 15.84 1.83
CA LEU A 109 12.38 15.94 1.17
C LEU A 109 13.17 17.17 1.68
N PRO A 110 14.51 17.10 1.69
CA PRO A 110 15.35 18.23 2.06
C PRO A 110 15.34 19.30 0.95
N TRP A 111 14.36 20.20 1.00
CA TRP A 111 14.23 21.30 0.05
C TRP A 111 15.31 22.37 0.28
N SER A 112 16.00 22.78 -0.78
CA SER A 112 16.85 23.98 -0.74
C SER A 112 16.01 25.22 -0.43
N PRO A 113 16.56 26.26 0.22
CA PRO A 113 15.80 27.47 0.56
C PRO A 113 15.14 28.15 -0.65
N ARG A 114 15.77 28.04 -1.83
CA ARG A 114 15.25 28.58 -3.10
C ARG A 114 14.04 27.83 -3.63
N LEU A 115 14.00 26.49 -3.47
CA LEU A 115 12.95 25.63 -4.01
C LEU A 115 11.81 25.38 -3.02
N ARG A 116 12.07 25.54 -1.72
CA ARG A 116 11.08 25.30 -0.65
C ARG A 116 9.73 26.01 -0.85
N PRO A 117 9.66 27.26 -1.35
CA PRO A 117 8.38 27.92 -1.63
C PRO A 117 7.55 27.20 -2.71
N TYR A 118 8.20 26.53 -3.66
CA TYR A 118 7.56 25.87 -4.80
C TYR A 118 7.14 24.42 -4.53
N ARG A 119 7.37 23.88 -3.32
CA ARG A 119 7.06 22.47 -2.98
C ARG A 119 5.63 22.05 -3.28
N LEU A 120 4.64 22.94 -3.13
CA LEU A 120 3.24 22.64 -3.44
C LEU A 120 2.94 22.63 -4.94
N VAL A 121 3.71 23.39 -5.72
CA VAL A 121 3.68 23.33 -7.19
C VAL A 121 4.24 21.99 -7.66
N PHE A 122 5.41 21.58 -7.13
CA PHE A 122 5.95 20.24 -7.37
C PHE A 122 4.98 19.13 -6.94
N LEU A 123 4.30 19.30 -5.81
CA LEU A 123 3.28 18.35 -5.36
C LEU A 123 2.13 18.23 -6.36
N SER A 124 1.65 19.37 -6.87
CA SER A 124 0.57 19.41 -7.85
C SER A 124 0.96 18.68 -9.13
N PHE A 125 2.16 18.93 -9.65
CA PHE A 125 2.67 18.22 -10.84
C PHE A 125 2.88 16.72 -10.59
N LEU A 126 3.44 16.35 -9.44
CA LEU A 126 3.65 14.95 -9.08
C LEU A 126 2.31 14.20 -9.00
N LEU A 127 1.36 14.73 -8.24
CA LEU A 127 0.07 14.07 -8.07
C LEU A 127 -0.70 14.05 -9.39
N LEU A 128 -0.67 15.13 -10.18
CA LEU A 128 -1.26 15.15 -11.52
C LEU A 128 -0.68 14.02 -12.39
N ALA A 129 0.65 13.90 -12.46
CA ALA A 129 1.32 12.85 -13.22
C ALA A 129 0.89 11.45 -12.79
N VAL A 130 0.75 11.21 -11.48
CA VAL A 130 0.25 9.93 -10.94
C VAL A 130 -1.21 9.70 -11.31
N VAL A 131 -2.09 10.68 -11.11
CA VAL A 131 -3.54 10.49 -11.36
C VAL A 131 -3.93 10.57 -12.83
N THR A 132 -3.02 10.98 -13.72
CA THR A 132 -3.19 10.85 -15.18
C THR A 132 -2.56 9.59 -15.75
N ASN A 133 -1.82 8.82 -14.93
CA ASN A 133 -1.21 7.58 -15.37
C ASN A 133 -2.27 6.48 -15.53
N ARG A 134 -2.48 6.02 -16.78
CA ARG A 134 -3.48 4.99 -17.10
C ARG A 134 -3.29 3.71 -16.28
N THR A 135 -2.05 3.26 -16.09
CA THR A 135 -1.75 2.05 -15.33
C THR A 135 -2.19 2.23 -13.87
N PHE A 136 -1.80 3.33 -13.22
CA PHE A 136 -2.23 3.60 -11.85
C PHE A 136 -3.76 3.63 -11.70
N LEU A 137 -4.47 4.27 -12.66
CA LEU A 137 -5.93 4.33 -12.66
C LEU A 137 -6.58 2.94 -12.85
N ALA A 138 -6.16 2.17 -13.85
CA ALA A 138 -6.74 0.85 -14.15
C ALA A 138 -6.55 -0.13 -12.98
N TRP A 139 -5.32 -0.21 -12.44
CA TRP A 139 -4.98 -1.10 -11.35
C TRP A 139 -5.51 -0.64 -9.98
N SER A 140 -6.13 0.55 -9.88
CA SER A 140 -6.94 0.95 -8.73
C SER A 140 -8.35 0.35 -8.71
N SER A 141 -8.70 -0.43 -9.74
CA SER A 141 -10.00 -1.07 -9.91
C SER A 141 -9.94 -2.51 -10.43
N SER A 142 -8.76 -3.15 -10.39
CA SER A 142 -8.55 -4.52 -10.91
C SER A 142 -9.21 -5.63 -10.09
N GLY A 143 -9.55 -5.37 -8.83
CA GLY A 143 -9.96 -6.39 -7.85
C GLY A 143 -8.81 -7.20 -7.25
N LEU A 144 -7.57 -6.95 -7.70
CA LEU A 144 -6.35 -7.59 -7.21
C LEU A 144 -5.69 -6.79 -6.09
N GLU A 145 -4.70 -7.40 -5.45
CA GLU A 145 -3.91 -6.85 -4.37
C GLU A 145 -2.94 -5.72 -4.78
N THR A 146 -2.85 -5.40 -6.08
CA THR A 146 -1.85 -4.48 -6.64
C THR A 146 -1.80 -3.13 -5.93
N ALA A 147 -2.96 -2.54 -5.63
CA ALA A 147 -3.04 -1.27 -4.91
C ALA A 147 -2.57 -1.40 -3.45
N LEU A 148 -2.92 -2.50 -2.77
CA LEU A 148 -2.42 -2.81 -1.42
C LEU A 148 -0.90 -2.98 -1.43
N PHE A 149 -0.37 -3.74 -2.39
CA PHE A 149 1.07 -3.98 -2.54
C PHE A 149 1.82 -2.66 -2.77
N GLY A 150 1.37 -1.84 -3.71
CA GLY A 150 1.97 -0.53 -3.96
C GLY A 150 1.92 0.40 -2.74
N CYS A 151 0.78 0.43 -2.04
CA CYS A 151 0.62 1.26 -0.84
C CYS A 151 1.55 0.81 0.30
N THR A 152 1.68 -0.50 0.53
CA THR A 152 2.55 -1.05 1.59
C THR A 152 4.03 -0.87 1.28
N VAL A 153 4.43 -1.01 0.01
CA VAL A 153 5.78 -0.66 -0.47
C VAL A 153 6.06 0.83 -0.22
N LEU A 154 5.16 1.74 -0.60
CA LEU A 154 5.32 3.16 -0.35
C LEU A 154 5.43 3.48 1.15
N ALA A 155 4.61 2.84 1.98
CA ALA A 155 4.66 2.99 3.43
C ALA A 155 5.99 2.50 4.00
N TRP A 156 6.51 1.35 3.54
CA TRP A 156 7.81 0.83 3.91
C TRP A 156 8.94 1.78 3.49
N THR A 157 8.92 2.28 2.24
CA THR A 157 9.91 3.25 1.75
C THR A 157 9.89 4.54 2.57
N TRP A 158 8.69 5.04 2.88
CA TRP A 158 8.53 6.22 3.73
C TRP A 158 9.09 5.97 5.14
N ALA A 159 8.87 4.79 5.71
CA ALA A 159 9.41 4.43 7.02
C ALA A 159 10.94 4.35 6.98
N CYS A 160 11.52 3.76 5.95
CA CYS A 160 12.96 3.68 5.77
C CYS A 160 13.60 5.06 5.57
N ALA A 161 12.97 5.95 4.81
CA ALA A 161 13.54 7.24 4.44
C ALA A 161 13.32 8.36 5.47
N PHE A 162 12.18 8.35 6.18
CA PHE A 162 11.74 9.51 6.98
C PHE A 162 11.50 9.21 8.46
N VAL A 163 11.55 7.96 8.90
CA VAL A 163 11.48 7.63 10.32
C VAL A 163 12.89 7.39 10.83
N SER A 164 13.28 8.11 11.89
CA SER A 164 14.62 8.01 12.45
C SER A 164 14.89 6.58 12.95
N PRO A 165 16.02 5.95 12.57
CA PRO A 165 16.41 4.65 13.09
C PRO A 165 16.65 4.64 14.60
N SER A 166 16.87 5.81 15.22
CA SER A 166 16.99 5.97 16.67
C SER A 166 15.68 5.72 17.43
N TYR A 167 14.55 5.62 16.73
CA TYR A 167 13.29 5.23 17.35
C TYR A 167 13.30 3.72 17.63
N ARG A 168 13.18 3.32 18.90
CA ARG A 168 13.25 1.91 19.35
C ARG A 168 12.32 0.97 18.56
N ARG A 169 11.21 1.48 18.03
CA ARG A 169 10.23 0.70 17.25
C ARG A 169 10.48 0.69 15.74
N TRP A 170 11.40 1.50 15.21
CA TRP A 170 11.68 1.53 13.77
C TRP A 170 12.00 0.16 13.15
N PRO A 171 12.92 -0.65 13.72
CA PRO A 171 13.18 -1.99 13.18
C PRO A 171 11.94 -2.90 13.21
N LEU A 172 11.09 -2.76 14.23
CA LEU A 172 9.82 -3.50 14.30
C LEU A 172 8.85 -3.05 13.21
N VAL A 173 8.75 -1.74 12.96
CA VAL A 173 7.85 -1.18 11.95
C VAL A 173 8.25 -1.62 10.55
N ILE A 174 9.52 -1.51 10.17
CA ILE A 174 9.96 -1.90 8.81
C ILE A 174 9.94 -3.42 8.62
N SER A 175 10.21 -4.20 9.68
CA SER A 175 10.09 -5.67 9.66
C SER A 175 8.64 -6.12 9.54
N ALA A 176 7.72 -5.50 10.29
CA ALA A 176 6.29 -5.80 10.17
C ALA A 176 5.74 -5.41 8.79
N ALA A 177 6.18 -4.26 8.26
CA ALA A 177 5.79 -3.82 6.93
C ALA A 177 6.27 -4.80 5.84
N VAL A 178 7.51 -5.30 5.92
CA VAL A 178 8.00 -6.25 4.91
C VAL A 178 7.32 -7.62 4.96
N VAL A 179 6.93 -8.08 6.15
CA VAL A 179 6.07 -9.27 6.29
C VAL A 179 4.73 -9.03 5.61
N GLY A 180 4.11 -7.86 5.80
CA GLY A 180 2.88 -7.49 5.11
C GLY A 180 3.02 -7.45 3.58
N ILE A 181 4.13 -6.92 3.07
CA ILE A 181 4.45 -6.89 1.64
C ILE A 181 4.57 -8.33 1.10
N TYR A 182 5.32 -9.20 1.78
CA TYR A 182 5.50 -10.60 1.39
C TYR A 182 4.18 -11.39 1.40
N LEU A 183 3.34 -11.20 2.41
CA LEU A 183 2.02 -11.82 2.49
C LEU A 183 1.04 -11.28 1.43
N THR A 184 1.30 -10.10 0.89
CA THR A 184 0.53 -9.54 -0.23
C THR A 184 1.00 -10.14 -1.55
N ARG A 185 2.31 -10.27 -1.76
CA ARG A 185 2.90 -10.90 -2.96
C ARG A 185 4.27 -11.49 -2.64
N PRO A 186 4.63 -12.67 -3.20
CA PRO A 186 5.94 -13.30 -3.00
C PRO A 186 7.10 -12.45 -3.55
N ASP A 187 6.86 -11.58 -4.55
CA ASP A 187 7.83 -10.59 -5.04
C ASP A 187 8.35 -9.67 -3.91
N GLY A 188 7.61 -9.57 -2.81
CA GLY A 188 8.00 -8.91 -1.57
C GLY A 188 9.30 -9.42 -0.94
N LEU A 189 9.80 -10.60 -1.34
CA LEU A 189 11.12 -11.10 -0.91
C LEU A 189 12.26 -10.11 -1.23
N LEU A 190 12.15 -9.35 -2.31
CA LEU A 190 13.12 -8.30 -2.64
C LEU A 190 13.21 -7.23 -1.54
N PHE A 191 12.07 -6.88 -0.95
CA PHE A 191 12.00 -5.93 0.15
C PHE A 191 12.54 -6.52 1.46
N LEU A 192 12.51 -7.84 1.63
CA LEU A 192 13.12 -8.51 2.78
C LEU A 192 14.64 -8.35 2.73
N GLY A 193 15.25 -8.57 1.56
CA GLY A 193 16.66 -8.28 1.34
C GLY A 193 17.00 -6.80 1.57
N ALA A 194 16.19 -5.89 1.02
CA ALA A 194 16.38 -4.45 1.23
C ALA A 194 16.23 -4.02 2.70
N THR A 195 15.33 -4.65 3.45
CA THR A 195 15.15 -4.42 4.89
C THR A 195 16.36 -4.90 5.67
N ALA A 196 16.90 -6.08 5.36
CA ALA A 196 18.12 -6.58 5.98
C ALA A 196 19.30 -5.63 5.75
N VAL A 197 19.46 -5.11 4.53
CA VAL A 197 20.49 -4.10 4.21
C VAL A 197 20.27 -2.80 5.01
N ALA A 198 19.03 -2.30 5.08
CA ALA A 198 18.71 -1.09 5.82
C ALA A 198 19.01 -1.23 7.33
N LEU A 199 18.64 -2.37 7.92
CA LEU A 199 18.94 -2.70 9.32
C LEU A 199 20.45 -2.81 9.56
N PHE A 200 21.17 -3.51 8.68
CA PHE A 200 22.62 -3.65 8.77
C PHE A 200 23.32 -2.29 8.69
N TRP A 201 22.90 -1.41 7.78
CA TRP A 201 23.44 -0.06 7.64
C TRP A 201 23.17 0.81 8.88
N ALA A 202 21.95 0.77 9.40
CA ALA A 202 21.57 1.47 10.62
C ALA A 202 22.36 0.99 11.86
N TRP A 203 22.67 -0.31 11.93
CA TRP A 203 23.55 -0.88 12.94
C TRP A 203 25.00 -0.40 12.76
N ARG A 204 25.55 -0.48 11.55
CA ARG A 204 26.91 -0.03 11.19
C ARG A 204 27.16 1.45 11.51
N THR A 205 26.17 2.30 11.31
CA THR A 205 26.26 3.76 11.53
C THR A 205 26.01 4.17 12.99
N GLY A 206 25.81 3.22 13.90
CA GLY A 206 25.62 3.50 15.32
C GLY A 206 24.28 4.17 15.65
N CYS A 207 23.32 4.18 14.71
CA CYS A 207 21.98 4.68 14.99
C CYS A 207 21.24 3.83 16.04
N TYR A 208 21.72 2.60 16.28
CA TYR A 208 21.41 1.80 17.45
C TYR A 208 22.59 1.86 18.44
N PRO A 209 22.52 2.67 19.51
CA PRO A 209 23.50 2.55 20.56
C PRO A 209 23.34 1.17 21.23
N ALA A 210 24.30 0.27 21.01
CA ALA A 210 24.44 -1.00 21.74
C ALA A 210 24.69 -0.78 23.25
N ARG A 211 24.74 0.48 23.72
CA ARG A 211 24.94 0.85 25.12
C ARG A 211 23.67 1.48 25.70
N ARG A 212 22.74 0.64 26.15
CA ARG A 212 21.79 0.89 27.25
C ARG A 212 20.98 -0.38 27.59
N LEU A 213 21.67 -1.51 27.62
CA LEU A 213 21.21 -2.73 28.30
C LEU A 213 22.27 -3.12 29.34
N ALA A 214 22.61 -2.14 30.18
CA ALA A 214 23.25 -2.33 31.47
C ALA A 214 22.29 -1.75 32.51
#